data_AF-A0A3B8W1V2-F1
#
_entry.id   AF-A0A3B8W1V2-F1
#
_cell.length_a   1.000
_cell.length_b   1.000
_cell.length_c   1.000
_cell.angle_alpha   90.00
_cell.angle_beta   90.00
_cell.angle_gamma   90.00
#
_symmetry.space_group_name_H-M   'P 1'
#
loop_
_entity.id
_entity.type
_entity.pdbx_description
1 polymer ?
#
loop_
_entity_poly.entity_id
_entity_poly.type
_entity_poly.pdbx_seq_one_letter_code
_entity_poly.pdbx_strand_id
1 'polypeptide(L)' 'MNPVEIIEKYYPVDRDVYKILVAHSRDVATKALQIASMHPEMNLDLKFIEEAAMLHDIGIIYTNAPDLDCHGEYA' A
#
# COMPACT_ATOMS: atom_id res chain seq x y z
N MET A 1 -6.29 5.72 11.15
CA MET A 1 -6.25 6.60 9.96
C MET A 1 -6.81 5.80 8.80
N ASN A 2 -7.43 6.41 7.79
CA ASN A 2 -7.85 5.63 6.62
C ASN A 2 -6.73 5.66 5.57
N PRO A 3 -6.00 4.56 5.33
CA PRO A 3 -4.90 4.56 4.36
C PRO A 3 -5.39 4.76 2.92
N VAL A 4 -6.63 4.35 2.61
CA VAL A 4 -7.22 4.56 1.27
C VAL A 4 -7.42 6.04 0.99
N GLU A 5 -7.89 6.83 1.95
CA GLU A 5 -8.03 8.29 1.81
C GLU A 5 -6.68 8.98 1.55
N ILE A 6 -5.59 8.44 2.10
CA ILE A 6 -4.25 8.96 1.85
C ILE A 6 -3.80 8.58 0.44
N ILE A 7 -4.01 7.35 0.01
CA ILE A 7 -3.70 6.92 -1.37
C ILE A 7 -4.47 7.80 -2.37
N GLU A 8 -5.77 8.03 -2.16
CA GLU A 8 -6.62 8.85 -3.03
C GLU A 8 -6.18 10.32 -3.11
N LYS A 9 -5.45 10.82 -2.10
CA LYS A 9 -4.85 12.17 -2.13
C LYS A 9 -3.73 12.29 -3.18
N TYR A 10 -3.02 11.20 -3.48
CA TYR A 10 -1.88 11.21 -4.41
C TYR A 10 -2.19 10.51 -5.74
N TYR A 11 -3.13 9.56 -5.74
CA TYR A 11 -3.44 8.71 -6.88
C TYR A 11 -4.91 8.87 -7.28
N PRO A 12 -5.22 9.56 -8.40
CA PRO A 12 -6.57 9.60 -8.94
C PRO A 12 -7.13 8.19 -9.19
N VAL A 13 -8.38 7.95 -8.77
CA VAL A 13 -9.00 6.61 -8.75
C VAL A 13 -9.24 6.00 -10.14
N ASP A 14 -9.26 6.83 -11.17
CA ASP A 14 -9.44 6.45 -12.57
C ASP A 14 -8.15 5.90 -13.21
N ARG A 15 -6.99 6.21 -12.61
CA ARG A 15 -5.67 5.74 -13.07
C ARG A 15 -5.42 4.28 -12.75
N ASP A 16 -4.61 3.63 -13.58
CA ASP A 16 -4.31 2.21 -13.41
C ASP A 16 -3.35 1.98 -12.24
N VAL A 17 -2.41 2.91 -12.01
CA VAL A 17 -1.51 2.88 -10.84
C VAL A 17 -2.29 2.82 -9.53
N TYR A 18 -3.43 3.51 -9.41
CA TYR A 18 -4.27 3.46 -8.20
C TYR A 18 -4.80 2.04 -7.96
N LYS A 19 -5.40 1.43 -9.00
CA LYS A 19 -5.98 0.09 -8.90
C LYS A 19 -4.92 -0.94 -8.56
N ILE A 20 -3.76 -0.85 -9.21
CA ILE A 20 -2.60 -1.72 -8.99
C ILE A 20 -2.09 -1.57 -7.56
N LEU A 21 -1.80 -0.35 -7.11
CA LEU A 21 -1.29 -0.07 -5.77
C LEU A 21 -2.26 -0.55 -4.70
N VAL A 22 -3.55 -0.21 -4.80
CA VAL A 22 -4.55 -0.60 -3.80
C VAL A 22 -4.73 -2.12 -3.73
N ALA A 23 -4.78 -2.81 -4.88
CA ALA A 23 -4.91 -4.26 -4.90
C ALA A 23 -3.68 -4.94 -4.29
N HIS A 24 -2.47 -4.54 -4.73
CA HIS A 24 -1.21 -5.06 -4.20
C HIS A 24 -1.08 -4.82 -2.68
N SER A 25 -1.31 -3.59 -2.24
CA SER A 25 -1.28 -3.20 -0.83
C SER A 25 -2.25 -4.02 0.04
N ARG A 26 -3.45 -4.35 -0.46
CA ARG A 26 -4.41 -5.21 0.25
C ARG A 26 -3.90 -6.65 0.39
N ASP A 27 -3.28 -7.20 -0.65
CA ASP A 27 -2.69 -8.53 -0.60
C ASP A 27 -1.55 -8.60 0.43
N VAL A 28 -0.68 -7.57 0.45
CA VAL A 28 0.40 -7.43 1.43
C VAL A 28 -0.16 -7.28 2.85
N ALA A 29 -1.13 -6.39 3.06
CA ALA A 29 -1.76 -6.19 4.36
C ALA A 29 -2.42 -7.47 4.89
N THR A 30 -3.15 -8.18 4.03
CA THR A 30 -3.76 -9.47 4.37
C THR A 30 -2.71 -10.48 4.81
N LYS A 31 -1.61 -10.60 4.05
CA LYS A 31 -0.53 -11.53 4.37
C LYS A 31 0.20 -11.15 5.67
N ALA A 32 0.46 -9.86 5.88
CA ALA A 32 1.09 -9.34 7.08
C ALA A 32 0.24 -9.62 8.33
N LEU A 33 -1.07 -9.38 8.25
CA LEU A 33 -2.01 -9.68 9.34
C LEU A 33 -2.11 -11.19 9.62
N GLN A 34 -2.10 -12.04 8.59
CA GLN A 34 -2.05 -13.50 8.77
C GLN A 34 -0.82 -13.90 9.57
N ILE A 35 0.37 -13.42 9.20
CA ILE A 35 1.61 -13.72 9.91
C ILE A 35 1.56 -13.17 11.33
N ALA A 36 1.14 -11.92 11.52
CA ALA A 36 1.04 -11.31 12.85
C ALA A 36 0.08 -12.09 13.77
N SER A 37 -1.04 -12.60 13.24
CA SER A 37 -2.01 -13.41 13.99
C SER A 37 -1.45 -14.77 14.44
N MET A 38 -0.42 -15.29 13.77
CA MET A 38 0.29 -16.52 14.16
C MET A 38 1.25 -16.29 15.34
N HIS A 39 1.53 -15.05 15.70
CA HIS A 39 2.51 -14.66 16.72
C HIS A 39 1.88 -13.80 17.84
N PRO A 40 0.87 -14.30 18.57
CA PRO A 40 0.22 -13.54 19.66
C PRO A 40 1.20 -13.17 20.79
N GLU A 41 2.28 -13.93 20.96
CA GLU A 41 3.34 -13.66 21.95
C GLU A 41 4.05 -12.32 21.74
N MET A 42 4.02 -11.79 20.51
CA MET A 42 4.69 -10.54 20.17
C MET A 42 3.85 -9.28 20.50
N ASN A 43 2.57 -9.44 20.86
CA ASN A 43 1.64 -8.34 21.17
C ASN A 43 1.68 -7.21 20.12
N LEU A 44 1.61 -7.58 18.84
CA LEU A 44 1.74 -6.67 17.71
C LEU A 44 0.51 -5.76 17.56
N ASP A 45 0.74 -4.51 17.17
CA ASP A 45 -0.33 -3.60 16.77
C ASP A 45 -0.82 -3.95 15.36
N LEU A 46 -1.85 -4.79 15.29
CA LEU A 46 -2.43 -5.26 14.03
C LEU A 46 -2.98 -4.11 13.19
N LYS A 47 -3.54 -3.08 13.83
CA LYS A 47 -4.09 -1.92 13.11
C LYS A 47 -2.98 -1.13 12.45
N PHE A 48 -1.88 -0.89 13.18
CA PHE A 48 -0.72 -0.22 12.60
C PHE A 48 -0.10 -1.04 11.46
N ILE A 49 -0.02 -2.37 11.58
CA ILE A 49 0.48 -3.24 10.52
C ILE A 49 -0.39 -3.12 9.26
N GLU A 50 -1.72 -3.16 9.40
CA GLU A 50 -2.63 -2.98 8.27
C GLU A 50 -2.44 -1.61 7.60
N GLU A 51 -2.48 -0.53 8.39
CA GLU A 51 -2.31 0.84 7.91
C GLU A 51 -0.96 1.05 7.22
N ALA A 52 0.13 0.52 7.78
CA ALA A 52 1.49 0.63 7.24
C ALA A 52 1.66 -0.22 5.97
N ALA A 53 1.17 -1.46 5.95
CA ALA A 53 1.21 -2.32 4.78
C ALA A 53 0.44 -1.70 3.61
N MET A 54 -0.69 -1.05 3.89
CA MET A 54 -1.45 -0.35 2.85
C MET A 54 -0.68 0.80 2.20
N LEU A 55 0.22 1.46 2.95
CA LEU A 55 0.95 2.66 2.53
C LEU A 55 2.41 2.42 2.15
N HIS A 56 2.92 1.19 2.27
CA HIS A 56 4.36 0.92 2.19
C HIS A 56 5.00 1.36 0.87
N ASP A 57 4.27 1.20 -0.24
CA ASP A 57 4.72 1.54 -1.61
C ASP A 57 4.10 2.84 -2.15
N ILE A 58 3.55 3.70 -1.28
CA ILE A 58 2.92 4.97 -1.69
C ILE A 58 3.87 5.92 -2.45
N GLY A 59 5.18 5.70 -2.34
CA GLY A 59 6.20 6.47 -3.06
C GLY A 59 6.32 6.14 -4.57
N ILE A 60 5.71 5.06 -5.07
CA ILE A 60 5.92 4.59 -6.45
C ILE A 60 5.51 5.60 -7.54
N ILE A 61 4.64 6.57 -7.23
CA ILE A 61 4.28 7.68 -8.12
C ILE A 61 5.49 8.50 -8.59
N TYR A 62 6.56 8.53 -7.79
CA TYR A 62 7.79 9.25 -8.10
C TYR A 62 8.76 8.43 -8.97
N THR A 63 8.48 7.13 -9.16
CA THR A 63 9.28 6.25 -10.02
C THR A 63 8.84 6.37 -11.47
N ASN A 64 9.79 6.33 -12.40
CA ASN A 64 9.54 6.20 -13.83
C ASN A 64 9.26 4.73 -14.17
N ALA A 65 8.01 4.29 -13.99
CA ALA A 65 7.54 2.96 -14.34
C ALA A 65 6.26 3.05 -15.19
N PRO A 66 6.37 3.38 -16.49
CA PRO A 66 5.20 3.61 -17.34
C PRO A 66 4.28 2.40 -17.48
N ASP A 67 4.82 1.18 -17.38
CA ASP A 67 4.05 -0.07 -17.41
C ASP A 67 3.07 -0.20 -16.22
N LEU A 68 3.31 0.56 -15.15
CA LEU A 68 2.44 0.64 -13.98
C LEU A 68 1.61 1.93 -13.95
N ASP A 69 1.64 2.74 -15.02
CA ASP A 69 1.08 4.10 -15.03
C ASP A 69 1.76 5.03 -14.00
N CYS A 70 3.08 4.88 -13.82
CA CYS A 70 3.91 5.82 -13.06
C CYS A 70 4.84 6.60 -14.00
N HIS A 71 4.87 7.94 -13.85
CA HIS A 71 5.64 8.85 -14.71
C HIS A 71 6.51 9.81 -13.91
N GLY A 72 7.02 9.36 -12.76
CA GLY A 72 7.88 10.19 -11.93
C GLY A 72 9.28 10.41 -12.54
N GLU A 73 10.06 11.29 -11.92
CA GLU A 73 11.37 11.71 -12.42
C GLU A 73 12.53 10.83 -11.93
N TYR A 74 12.27 9.89 -11.02
CA TYR A 74 13.31 9.05 -10.42
C TYR A 74 13.29 7.65 -11.03
N ALA A 75 14.46 7.07 -11.29
CA ALA A 75 14.63 5.71 -11.80
C ALA A 75 15.10 4.75 -10.70
#